data_AF-A0A431IFZ2-F1
#
_entry.id   AF-A0A431IFZ2-F1
#
_cell.length_a   1.000
_cell.length_b   1.000
_cell.length_c   1.000
_cell.angle_alpha   90.00
_cell.angle_beta   90.00
_cell.angle_gamma   90.00
#
_symmetry.space_group_name_H-M   'P 1'
#
loop_
_entity.id
_entity.type
_entity.pdbx_description
1 polymer ?
#
loop_
_entity_poly.entity_id
_entity_poly.type
_entity_poly.pdbx_seq_one_letter_code
_entity_poly.pdbx_strand_id
1 'polypeptide(L)'
;MNDVNANDLQKGLSKNERINISRSQAYVNARLEKLQKSDSALVAGYGNNKAINPSRIEITKGYKYAVEQSLNKTANLTMSIIDNLLENKDKLKELKPIEQIEIALKLAKIHQIFTPTVTIKEETRKDGTVKRTQWATAGAKLPSDKDNTQE
;
A
#
# COMPACT_ATOMS: atom_id res chain seq x y z
N MET A 1 8.63 15.65 15.90
CA MET A 1 8.38 14.54 14.95
C MET A 1 9.67 14.34 14.18
N ASN A 2 10.21 13.11 14.17
CA ASN A 2 11.44 12.82 13.46
C ASN A 2 11.12 12.74 11.97
N ASP A 3 11.37 13.83 11.26
CA ASP A 3 11.49 13.79 9.81
C ASP A 3 12.64 12.86 9.46
N VAL A 4 12.33 11.59 9.19
CA VAL A 4 13.27 10.72 8.49
C VAL A 4 13.39 11.31 7.09
N ASN A 5 14.35 12.21 6.94
CA ASN A 5 14.70 12.80 5.67
C ASN A 5 15.01 11.64 4.71
N ALA A 6 14.39 11.61 3.53
CA ALA A 6 14.63 10.56 2.53
C ALA A 6 16.13 10.42 2.17
N ASN A 7 16.93 11.44 2.50
CA ASN A 7 18.39 11.44 2.41
C ASN A 7 19.12 10.66 3.52
N ASP A 8 18.54 10.51 4.71
CA ASP A 8 19.18 9.78 5.83
C ASP A 8 19.10 8.26 5.65
N LEU A 9 18.10 7.76 4.92
CA LEU A 9 18.00 6.34 4.55
C LEU A 9 18.97 5.94 3.42
N GLN A 10 19.68 6.90 2.80
CA GLN A 10 20.70 6.64 1.78
C GLN A 10 22.14 6.69 2.32
N LYS A 11 22.33 7.12 3.58
CA LYS A 11 23.63 7.09 4.25
C LYS A 11 24.03 5.63 4.51
N GLY A 12 25.07 5.15 3.82
CA GLY A 12 25.58 3.78 3.92
C GLY A 12 25.31 2.87 2.72
N LEU A 13 24.47 3.29 1.75
CA LEU A 13 24.23 2.51 0.52
C LEU A 13 25.32 2.74 -0.53
N SER A 14 25.77 1.66 -1.16
CA SER A 14 26.69 1.72 -2.30
C SER A 14 26.06 2.45 -3.50
N LYS A 15 26.90 2.98 -4.39
CA LYS A 15 26.44 3.68 -5.61
C LYS A 15 25.48 2.83 -6.45
N ASN A 16 25.73 1.52 -6.55
CA ASN A 16 24.88 0.59 -7.30
C ASN A 16 23.53 0.36 -6.63
N GLU A 17 23.48 0.32 -5.30
CA GLU A 17 22.23 0.20 -4.56
C GLU A 17 21.35 1.44 -4.71
N ARG A 18 21.95 2.63 -4.68
CA ARG A 18 21.23 3.89 -4.91
C ARG A 18 20.61 3.97 -6.31
N ILE A 19 21.36 3.56 -7.34
CA ILE A 19 20.85 3.52 -8.72
C ILE A 19 19.68 2.54 -8.84
N ASN A 20 19.80 1.35 -8.23
CA ASN A 20 18.74 0.35 -8.28
C ASN A 20 17.46 0.82 -7.57
N ILE A 21 17.59 1.47 -6.41
CA ILE A 21 16.45 2.07 -5.69
C ILE A 21 15.80 3.18 -6.52
N SER A 22 16.60 4.09 -7.10
CA SER A 22 16.08 5.18 -7.93
C SER A 22 15.30 4.66 -9.14
N ARG A 23 15.81 3.64 -9.84
CA ARG A 23 15.08 2.97 -10.93
C ARG A 23 13.81 2.28 -10.43
N SER A 24 13.86 1.64 -9.27
CA SER A 24 12.67 1.02 -8.67
C SER A 24 11.61 2.06 -8.28
N GLN A 25 12.01 3.25 -7.83
CA GLN A 25 11.09 4.36 -7.56
C GLN A 25 10.44 4.86 -8.86
N ALA A 26 11.22 5.07 -9.92
CA ALA A 26 10.69 5.44 -11.23
C ALA A 26 9.69 4.39 -11.77
N TYR A 27 9.99 3.10 -11.58
CA TYR A 27 9.09 2.01 -11.95
C TYR A 27 7.77 2.05 -11.18
N VAL A 28 7.82 2.25 -9.86
CA VAL A 28 6.62 2.37 -9.01
C VAL A 28 5.77 3.57 -9.44
N ASN A 29 6.39 4.73 -9.71
CA ASN A 29 5.67 5.92 -10.16
C ASN A 29 4.95 5.70 -11.50
N ALA A 30 5.63 5.11 -12.48
CA ALA A 30 5.03 4.75 -13.77
C ALA A 30 3.85 3.77 -13.60
N ARG A 31 3.94 2.83 -12.65
CA ARG A 31 2.83 1.93 -12.30
C ARG A 31 1.65 2.66 -11.68
N LEU A 32 1.89 3.68 -10.84
CA LEU A 32 0.84 4.52 -10.26
C LEU A 32 0.14 5.38 -11.32
N GLU A 33 0.86 5.78 -12.37
CA GLU A 33 0.32 6.43 -13.57
C GLU A 33 -0.41 5.47 -14.53
N LYS A 34 -0.60 4.21 -14.10
CA LYS A 34 -1.34 3.15 -14.83
C LYS A 34 -0.66 2.66 -16.11
N LEU A 35 0.66 2.89 -16.27
CA LEU A 35 1.42 2.27 -17.36
C LEU A 35 1.50 0.75 -17.17
N GLN A 36 1.59 0.01 -18.28
CA GLN A 36 1.80 -1.43 -18.24
C GLN A 36 3.16 -1.76 -17.59
N LYS A 37 3.29 -2.95 -17.00
CA LYS A 37 4.51 -3.34 -16.27
C LYS A 37 5.76 -3.30 -17.15
N SER A 38 5.65 -3.74 -18.41
CA SER A 38 6.74 -3.68 -19.39
C SER A 38 7.18 -2.25 -19.64
N ASP A 39 6.23 -1.36 -19.90
CA ASP A 39 6.48 0.03 -20.28
C ASP A 39 7.03 0.81 -19.10
N SER A 40 6.49 0.53 -17.90
CA SER A 40 7.01 1.06 -16.64
C SER A 40 8.47 0.70 -16.42
N ALA A 41 8.88 -0.53 -16.80
CA ALA A 41 10.27 -0.95 -16.69
C ALA A 41 11.18 -0.21 -17.68
N LEU A 42 10.71 0.03 -18.91
CA LEU A 42 11.44 0.80 -19.91
C LEU A 42 11.59 2.27 -19.50
N VAL A 43 10.51 2.91 -19.05
CA VAL A 43 10.51 4.29 -18.55
C VAL A 43 11.46 4.44 -17.35
N ALA A 44 11.51 3.43 -16.48
CA ALA A 44 12.42 3.39 -15.34
C ALA A 44 13.90 3.12 -15.71
N GLY A 45 14.21 2.97 -17.00
CA GLY A 45 15.58 2.73 -17.48
C GLY A 45 16.11 1.31 -17.22
N TYR A 46 15.22 0.33 -17.04
CA TYR A 46 15.60 -1.07 -17.07
C TYR A 46 15.76 -1.56 -18.51
N GLY A 47 16.74 -2.43 -18.75
CA GLY A 47 16.94 -3.03 -20.08
C GLY A 47 15.81 -3.97 -20.49
N ASN A 48 15.69 -4.24 -21.80
CA ASN A 48 14.62 -5.04 -22.40
C ASN A 48 14.38 -6.39 -21.69
N ASN A 49 15.44 -7.08 -21.26
CA ASN A 49 15.31 -8.36 -20.54
C ASN A 49 14.48 -8.25 -19.26
N LYS A 50 14.56 -7.12 -18.55
CA LYS A 50 13.76 -6.85 -17.35
C LYS A 50 12.38 -6.30 -17.68
N ALA A 51 12.21 -5.63 -18.82
CA ALA A 51 10.91 -5.19 -19.30
C ALA A 51 10.03 -6.36 -19.80
N ILE A 52 10.64 -7.40 -20.38
CA ILE A 52 9.94 -8.64 -20.76
C ILE A 52 9.47 -9.41 -19.52
N ASN A 53 10.21 -9.35 -18.41
CA ASN A 53 9.85 -10.01 -17.17
C ASN A 53 9.93 -9.06 -15.95
N PRO A 54 8.98 -8.12 -15.81
CA PRO A 54 9.01 -7.09 -14.77
C PRO A 54 8.89 -7.65 -13.35
N SER A 55 8.36 -8.86 -13.18
CA SER A 55 8.29 -9.55 -11.88
C SER A 55 9.67 -9.69 -11.23
N ARG A 56 10.74 -9.77 -12.04
CA ARG A 56 12.12 -9.79 -11.54
C ARG A 56 12.57 -8.49 -10.87
N ILE A 57 11.92 -7.36 -11.17
CA ILE A 57 12.13 -6.08 -10.49
C ILE A 57 11.38 -6.10 -9.15
N GLU A 58 10.13 -6.58 -9.14
CA GLU A 58 9.20 -6.56 -8.00
C GLU A 58 9.66 -7.42 -6.80
N ILE A 59 10.50 -8.43 -7.05
CA ILE A 59 11.09 -9.26 -5.98
C ILE A 59 12.33 -8.63 -5.32
N THR A 60 12.88 -7.55 -5.88
CA THR A 60 14.13 -6.96 -5.39
C THR A 60 13.94 -6.17 -4.10
N LYS A 61 15.00 -6.08 -3.28
CA LYS A 61 15.01 -5.21 -2.09
C LYS A 61 14.78 -3.73 -2.44
N GLY A 62 15.33 -3.28 -3.58
CA GLY A 62 15.14 -1.90 -4.06
C GLY A 62 13.69 -1.57 -4.37
N TYR A 63 12.95 -2.52 -4.95
CA TYR A 63 11.51 -2.36 -5.18
C TYR A 63 10.71 -2.30 -3.87
N LYS A 64 10.98 -3.22 -2.94
CA LYS A 64 10.31 -3.20 -1.62
C LYS A 64 10.51 -1.86 -0.91
N TYR A 65 11.75 -1.38 -0.89
CA TYR A 65 12.09 -0.08 -0.33
C TYR A 65 11.36 1.07 -1.06
N ALA A 66 11.31 1.07 -2.39
CA ALA A 66 10.61 2.09 -3.17
C ALA A 66 9.10 2.13 -2.88
N VAL A 67 8.47 0.95 -2.72
CA VAL A 67 7.07 0.82 -2.33
C VAL A 67 6.87 1.33 -0.91
N GLU A 68 7.70 0.93 0.05
CA GLU A 68 7.63 1.41 1.45
C GLU A 68 7.77 2.93 1.53
N GLN A 69 8.70 3.54 0.79
CA GLN A 69 8.82 5.00 0.71
C GLN A 69 7.55 5.66 0.17
N SER A 70 6.95 5.07 -0.87
CA SER A 70 5.72 5.60 -1.47
C SER A 70 4.53 5.50 -0.50
N LEU A 71 4.44 4.38 0.23
CA LEU A 71 3.42 4.15 1.26
C LEU A 71 3.61 5.11 2.43
N ASN A 72 4.84 5.26 2.95
CA ASN A 72 5.13 6.18 4.05
C ASN A 72 4.85 7.64 3.68
N LYS A 73 5.22 8.07 2.46
CA LYS A 73 4.88 9.40 1.97
C LYS A 73 3.37 9.60 1.92
N THR A 74 2.62 8.60 1.45
CA THR A 74 1.16 8.66 1.38
C THR A 74 0.53 8.69 2.78
N ALA A 75 1.04 7.89 3.72
CA ALA A 75 0.59 7.87 5.10
C ALA A 75 0.84 9.22 5.79
N ASN A 76 2.03 9.79 5.62
CA ASN A 76 2.38 11.10 6.18
C ASN A 76 1.52 12.23 5.60
N LEU A 77 1.29 12.23 4.28
CA LEU A 77 0.37 13.18 3.65
C LEU A 77 -1.06 13.03 4.19
N THR A 78 -1.51 11.79 4.36
CA THR A 78 -2.84 11.50 4.91
C THR A 78 -2.97 12.00 6.35
N MET A 79 -1.97 11.73 7.19
CA MET A 79 -1.93 12.23 8.57
C MET A 79 -1.93 13.75 8.59
N SER A 80 -1.11 14.41 7.76
CA SER A 80 -1.09 15.88 7.67
C SER A 80 -2.43 16.46 7.21
N ILE A 81 -3.13 15.80 6.29
CA ILE A 81 -4.49 16.21 5.88
C ILE A 81 -5.46 16.05 7.06
N ILE A 82 -5.40 14.93 7.78
CA ILE A 82 -6.26 14.69 8.96
C ILE A 82 -5.99 15.74 10.04
N ASP A 83 -4.72 16.02 10.36
CA ASP A 83 -4.33 17.02 11.35
C ASP A 83 -4.85 18.41 10.95
N ASN A 84 -4.67 18.80 9.69
CA ASN A 84 -5.24 20.05 9.16
C ASN A 84 -6.78 20.08 9.26
N LEU A 85 -7.46 18.97 9.00
CA LEU A 85 -8.92 18.89 9.14
C LEU A 85 -9.36 18.99 10.61
N LEU A 86 -8.62 18.38 11.53
CA LEU A 86 -8.90 18.45 12.97
C LEU A 86 -8.67 19.87 13.53
N GLU A 87 -7.58 20.54 13.11
CA GLU A 87 -7.28 21.93 13.47
C GLU A 87 -8.33 22.91 12.92
N ASN A 88 -8.90 22.61 11.75
CA ASN A 88 -9.93 23.43 11.11
C ASN A 88 -11.35 22.84 11.25
N LYS A 89 -11.59 21.98 12.24
CA LYS A 89 -12.88 21.28 12.45
C LYS A 89 -14.09 22.21 12.54
N ASP A 90 -13.89 23.42 13.05
CA ASP A 90 -14.97 24.39 13.21
C ASP A 90 -15.27 25.10 11.87
N LYS A 91 -14.27 25.28 11.00
CA LYS A 91 -14.45 25.76 9.62
C LYS A 91 -15.08 24.71 8.71
N LEU A 92 -14.90 23.42 8.99
CA LEU A 92 -15.59 22.33 8.29
C LEU A 92 -17.11 22.43 8.39
N LYS A 93 -17.65 23.00 9.48
CA LYS A 93 -19.09 23.24 9.66
C LYS A 93 -19.60 24.41 8.81
N GLU A 94 -18.71 25.29 8.37
CA GLU A 94 -19.02 26.45 7.51
C GLU A 94 -19.05 26.07 6.01
N LEU A 95 -18.51 24.90 5.65
CA LEU A 95 -18.56 24.38 4.28
C LEU A 95 -19.99 23.99 3.88
N LYS A 96 -20.27 24.03 2.57
CA LYS A 96 -21.57 23.59 2.06
C LYS A 96 -21.75 22.08 2.31
N PRO A 97 -22.99 21.60 2.51
CA PRO A 97 -23.24 20.17 2.77
C PRO A 97 -22.62 19.22 1.74
N ILE A 98 -22.57 19.61 0.47
CA ILE A 98 -21.96 18.81 -0.61
C ILE A 98 -20.45 18.62 -0.38
N GLU A 99 -19.74 19.68 0.04
CA GLU A 99 -18.30 19.63 0.29
C GLU A 99 -17.99 18.76 1.52
N GLN A 100 -18.83 18.84 2.55
CA GLN A 100 -18.74 17.97 3.73
C GLN A 100 -18.91 16.49 3.36
N ILE A 101 -19.88 16.17 2.48
CA ILE A 101 -20.12 14.81 1.98
C ILE A 101 -18.91 14.30 1.19
N GLU A 102 -18.32 15.12 0.32
CA GLU A 102 -17.13 14.71 -0.44
C GLU A 102 -15.93 14.41 0.47
N ILE A 103 -15.71 15.23 1.51
CA ILE A 103 -14.65 15.01 2.49
C ILE A 103 -14.92 13.71 3.26
N ALA A 104 -16.15 13.50 3.73
CA ALA A 104 -16.54 12.28 4.43
C ALA A 104 -16.35 11.03 3.55
N LEU A 105 -16.70 11.09 2.26
CA LEU A 105 -16.49 10.00 1.31
C LEU A 105 -15.00 9.70 1.09
N LYS A 106 -14.16 10.73 1.01
CA LYS A 106 -12.70 10.56 0.87
C LYS A 106 -12.11 9.94 2.15
N LEU A 107 -12.51 10.41 3.32
CA LEU A 107 -12.11 9.83 4.61
C LEU A 107 -12.58 8.38 4.77
N ALA A 108 -13.81 8.05 4.35
CA ALA A 108 -14.33 6.68 4.38
C ALA A 108 -13.53 5.75 3.45
N LYS A 109 -13.16 6.19 2.25
CA LYS A 109 -12.29 5.43 1.33
C LYS A 109 -10.90 5.22 1.92
N ILE A 110 -10.33 6.24 2.53
CA ILE A 110 -9.06 6.16 3.25
C ILE A 110 -9.16 5.11 4.37
N HIS A 111 -10.18 5.21 5.21
CA HIS A 111 -10.44 4.24 6.28
C HIS A 111 -10.60 2.82 5.73
N GLN A 112 -11.31 2.63 4.61
CA GLN A 112 -11.46 1.33 3.95
C GLN A 112 -10.13 0.76 3.46
N ILE A 113 -9.22 1.59 2.95
CA ILE A 113 -7.88 1.17 2.53
C ILE A 113 -7.04 0.75 3.74
N PHE A 114 -7.14 1.49 4.85
CA PHE A 114 -6.37 1.20 6.07
C PHE A 114 -6.99 0.11 6.95
N THR A 115 -8.23 -0.29 6.69
CA THR A 115 -8.91 -1.36 7.43
C THR A 115 -8.82 -2.66 6.64
N PRO A 116 -7.86 -3.54 6.96
CA PRO A 116 -7.77 -4.82 6.30
C PRO A 116 -9.03 -5.66 6.54
N THR A 117 -9.64 -6.13 5.46
CA THR A 117 -10.82 -6.99 5.47
C THR A 117 -10.43 -8.46 5.35
N VAL A 118 -11.06 -9.31 6.17
CA VAL A 118 -10.98 -10.77 6.07
C VAL A 118 -12.37 -11.30 5.72
N THR A 119 -12.47 -12.03 4.60
CA THR A 119 -13.68 -12.73 4.21
C THR A 119 -13.51 -14.21 4.54
N ILE A 120 -14.48 -14.77 5.29
CA ILE A 120 -14.48 -16.18 5.68
C ILE A 120 -15.70 -16.85 5.04
N LYS A 121 -15.48 -17.92 4.30
CA LYS A 121 -16.53 -18.81 3.80
C LYS A 121 -16.43 -20.14 4.53
N GLU A 122 -17.52 -20.56 5.15
CA GLU A 122 -17.64 -21.85 5.80
C GLU A 122 -18.57 -22.75 4.97
N GLU A 123 -18.11 -23.95 4.66
CA GLU A 123 -18.88 -24.98 3.95
C GLU A 123 -18.93 -26.23 4.83
N THR A 124 -20.12 -26.60 5.30
CA THR A 124 -20.34 -27.88 5.98
C THR A 124 -20.46 -28.98 4.94
N ARG A 125 -19.51 -29.92 4.96
CA ARG A 125 -19.50 -31.08 4.08
C ARG A 125 -20.48 -32.14 4.58
N LYS A 126 -20.78 -33.11 3.70
CA LYS A 126 -21.75 -34.20 3.97
C LYS A 126 -21.34 -35.11 5.14
N ASP A 127 -20.07 -35.10 5.52
CA ASP A 127 -19.48 -35.83 6.64
C ASP A 127 -19.55 -35.06 7.98
N GLY A 128 -20.19 -33.89 7.99
CA GLY A 128 -20.27 -33.01 9.17
C GLY A 128 -19.04 -32.15 9.39
N THR A 129 -17.99 -32.26 8.57
CA THR A 129 -16.78 -31.43 8.69
C THR A 129 -17.00 -30.04 8.10
N VAL A 130 -16.54 -29.00 8.81
CA VAL A 130 -16.61 -27.61 8.34
C VAL A 130 -15.32 -27.25 7.62
N LYS A 131 -15.40 -26.98 6.32
CA LYS A 131 -14.31 -26.42 5.53
C LYS A 131 -14.37 -24.90 5.60
N ARG A 132 -13.37 -24.26 6.20
CA ARG A 132 -13.22 -22.80 6.23
C ARG A 132 -12.25 -22.34 5.13
N THR A 133 -12.68 -21.43 4.28
CA THR A 133 -11.84 -20.75 3.28
C THR A 133 -11.76 -19.28 3.64
N GLN A 134 -10.55 -18.75 3.79
CA GLN A 134 -10.34 -17.37 4.21
C GLN A 134 -9.62 -16.58 3.10
N TRP A 135 -10.09 -15.37 2.82
CA TRP A 135 -9.42 -14.40 1.94
C TRP A 135 -9.12 -13.15 2.75
N ALA A 136 -7.91 -12.63 2.61
CA ALA A 136 -7.47 -11.40 3.25
C ALA A 136 -7.05 -10.38 2.20
N THR A 137 -7.40 -9.12 2.42
CA THR A 137 -6.72 -8.01 1.74
C THR A 137 -5.28 -7.90 2.26
N ALA A 138 -4.36 -7.40 1.42
CA ALA A 138 -2.94 -7.34 1.75
C ALA A 138 -2.71 -6.59 3.07
N GLY A 139 -2.06 -7.24 4.04
CA GLY A 139 -1.84 -6.70 5.39
C GLY A 139 -2.79 -7.20 6.48
N ALA A 140 -3.89 -7.90 6.12
CA ALA A 140 -4.72 -8.57 7.12
C ALA A 140 -4.02 -9.81 7.69
N LYS A 141 -4.01 -9.95 9.01
CA LYS A 141 -3.61 -11.20 9.66
C LYS A 141 -4.78 -12.17 9.57
N LEU A 142 -4.61 -13.26 8.83
CA LEU A 142 -5.60 -14.34 8.83
C LEU A 142 -5.71 -14.93 10.23
N PRO A 143 -6.93 -15.14 10.77
CA PRO A 143 -7.10 -15.83 12.04
C PRO A 143 -6.50 -17.25 11.94
N SER A 144 -5.66 -17.62 12.90
CA SER A 144 -4.99 -18.93 12.90
C SER A 144 -6.00 -20.04 13.17
N ASP A 145 -5.94 -21.13 12.40
CA ASP A 145 -6.83 -22.31 12.50
C ASP A 145 -6.74 -23.08 13.85
N LYS A 146 -6.00 -22.58 14.85
CA LYS A 146 -5.75 -23.27 16.12
C LYS A 146 -6.87 -23.16 17.17
N ASP A 147 -7.92 -22.37 16.93
CA ASP A 147 -8.99 -22.16 17.92
C ASP A 147 -10.18 -23.14 17.82
N ASN A 148 -10.15 -24.12 16.90
CA ASN A 148 -11.25 -25.09 16.74
C ASN A 148 -10.82 -26.55 17.02
N THR A 149 -10.10 -26.78 18.12
CA THR A 149 -10.09 -28.12 18.73
C THR A 149 -11.09 -28.09 19.89
N GLN A 150 -12.34 -28.43 19.62
CA GLN A 150 -13.30 -28.73 20.68
C GLN A 150 -13.05 -30.18 21.11
N GLU A 151 -12.74 -30.36 22.40
CA GLU A 151 -12.89 -31.64 23.12
C GLU A 151 -14.36 -32.05 23.21
#